data_AF-A0A0Q9KMB4-F1
#
_entry.id   AF-A0A0Q9KMB4-F1
#
_cell.length_a   1.000
_cell.length_b   1.000
_cell.length_c   1.000
_cell.angle_alpha   90.00
_cell.angle_beta   90.00
_cell.angle_gamma   90.00
#
_symmetry.space_group_name_H-M   'P 1'
#
loop_
_entity.id
_entity.type
_entity.pdbx_description
1 polymer ?
#
loop_
_entity_poly.entity_id
_entity_poly.type
_entity_poly.pdbx_seq_one_letter_code
_entity_poly.pdbx_strand_id
1 'polypeptide(L)'
;MRRLFATAVPAATVAAIALLGSAPSASAAPTHKPDTACQQAGMSVLKGLGLFSTVARDGLPISLAVSAGVTPRAGTDVASLPDPLPLSVVLADHRAGDQSLFIYPWC
;
A
#
# COMPACT_ATOMS: atom_id res chain seq x y z
N MET A 1 -35.99 -72.15 13.78
CA MET A 1 -35.78 -72.12 12.31
C MET A 1 -35.63 -70.67 11.85
N ARG A 2 -35.09 -70.45 10.64
CA ARG A 2 -34.85 -69.15 9.96
C ARG A 2 -33.83 -68.20 10.63
N ARG A 3 -32.90 -67.71 9.79
CA ARG A 3 -32.01 -66.57 10.04
C ARG A 3 -32.55 -65.35 9.27
N LEU A 4 -32.16 -64.15 9.69
CA LEU A 4 -31.94 -62.88 8.95
C LEU A 4 -31.59 -61.84 10.05
N PHE A 5 -30.41 -61.19 10.13
CA PHE A 5 -29.73 -60.27 9.18
C PHE A 5 -30.60 -59.07 8.80
N ALA A 6 -30.21 -57.80 8.94
CA ALA A 6 -29.05 -57.13 9.57
C ALA A 6 -29.50 -55.67 9.95
N THR A 7 -28.75 -54.68 10.47
CA THR A 7 -27.30 -54.37 10.69
C THR A 7 -27.11 -53.87 12.16
N ALA A 8 -26.01 -53.31 12.73
CA ALA A 8 -24.74 -52.67 12.33
C ALA A 8 -24.84 -51.21 11.77
N VAL A 9 -23.95 -50.24 12.03
CA VAL A 9 -22.69 -50.15 12.84
C VAL A 9 -22.71 -48.84 13.71
N PRO A 10 -21.64 -48.29 14.36
CA PRO A 10 -21.78 -47.57 15.64
C PRO A 10 -21.82 -46.03 15.56
N ALA A 11 -22.14 -45.40 16.69
CA ALA A 11 -21.90 -43.98 16.91
C ALA A 11 -20.39 -43.69 17.10
N ALA A 12 -19.83 -42.84 16.23
CA ALA A 12 -18.45 -42.37 16.33
C ALA A 12 -18.40 -40.89 16.73
N THR A 13 -17.53 -40.54 17.67
CA THR A 13 -17.33 -39.16 18.15
C THR A 13 -16.50 -38.34 17.17
N VAL A 14 -16.91 -37.09 16.94
CA VAL A 14 -16.07 -36.06 16.30
C VAL A 14 -16.13 -34.80 17.16
N ALA A 15 -15.01 -34.42 17.77
CA ALA A 15 -14.87 -33.17 18.48
C ALA A 15 -14.66 -32.02 17.47
N ALA A 16 -15.57 -31.06 17.43
CA ALA A 16 -15.49 -29.91 16.54
C ALA A 16 -14.45 -28.89 17.08
N ILE A 17 -13.17 -29.09 16.74
CA ILE A 17 -12.12 -28.11 17.01
C ILE A 17 -12.32 -26.94 16.04
N ALA A 18 -12.78 -25.80 16.57
CA ALA A 18 -13.02 -24.59 15.80
C ALA A 18 -11.69 -23.95 15.35
N LEU A 19 -11.19 -24.38 14.19
CA LEU A 19 -10.09 -23.72 13.48
C LEU A 19 -10.53 -22.31 13.07
N LEU A 20 -10.15 -21.33 13.88
CA LEU A 20 -10.26 -19.90 13.59
C LEU A 20 -9.32 -19.55 12.43
N GLY A 21 -9.79 -19.82 11.20
CA GLY A 21 -9.09 -19.48 9.98
C GLY A 21 -8.94 -17.98 9.86
N SER A 22 -7.71 -17.48 10.06
CA SER A 22 -7.33 -16.10 9.80
C SER A 22 -7.38 -15.84 8.30
N ALA A 23 -8.56 -15.42 7.82
CA ALA A 23 -8.73 -14.94 6.46
C ALA A 23 -7.73 -13.80 6.19
N PRO A 24 -6.97 -13.84 5.08
CA PRO A 24 -6.05 -12.76 4.77
C PRO A 24 -6.84 -11.47 4.54
N SER A 25 -6.49 -10.41 5.27
CA SER A 25 -7.04 -9.08 5.04
C SER A 25 -6.74 -8.67 3.60
N ALA A 26 -7.75 -8.73 2.73
CA ALA A 26 -7.64 -8.25 1.37
C ALA A 26 -7.48 -6.73 1.41
N SER A 27 -6.24 -6.24 1.31
CA SER A 27 -5.94 -4.82 1.16
C SER A 27 -6.74 -4.28 -0.01
N ALA A 28 -7.74 -3.44 0.29
CA ALA A 28 -8.59 -2.87 -0.73
C ALA A 28 -7.72 -2.11 -1.74
N ALA A 29 -7.80 -2.49 -3.01
CA ALA A 29 -7.14 -1.76 -4.07
C ALA A 29 -7.67 -0.31 -4.06
N PRO A 30 -6.80 0.71 -4.23
CA PRO A 30 -7.24 2.10 -4.18
C PRO A 30 -8.36 2.35 -5.19
N THR A 31 -9.49 2.85 -4.71
CA THR A 31 -10.71 3.06 -5.52
C THR A 31 -10.56 4.20 -6.54
N HIS A 32 -9.49 5.00 -6.43
CA HIS A 32 -9.13 6.01 -7.42
C HIS A 32 -8.30 5.41 -8.56
N LYS A 33 -8.49 5.93 -9.77
CA LYS A 33 -7.55 5.68 -10.87
C LYS A 33 -6.18 6.28 -10.51
N PRO A 34 -5.06 5.56 -10.66
CA PRO A 34 -3.73 6.10 -10.39
C PRO A 34 -3.45 7.37 -11.21
N ASP A 35 -3.03 8.44 -10.55
CA ASP A 35 -2.65 9.68 -11.22
C ASP A 35 -1.26 9.56 -11.86
N THR A 36 -1.26 9.24 -13.15
CA THR A 36 -0.05 9.21 -13.97
C THR A 36 0.39 10.59 -14.43
N ALA A 37 -0.47 11.61 -14.40
CA ALA A 37 -0.13 12.98 -14.82
C ALA A 37 0.68 13.67 -13.73
N CYS A 38 0.21 13.66 -12.48
CA CYS A 38 0.95 14.13 -11.31
C CYS A 38 2.31 13.42 -11.21
N GLN A 39 2.35 12.09 -11.38
CA GLN A 39 3.61 11.33 -11.41
C GLN A 39 4.56 11.76 -12.54
N GLN A 40 4.06 11.99 -13.75
CA GLN A 40 4.89 12.45 -14.88
C GLN A 40 5.41 13.88 -14.67
N ALA A 41 4.61 14.77 -14.07
CA ALA A 41 5.02 16.11 -13.69
C ALA A 41 6.14 16.08 -12.64
N GLY A 42 5.99 15.31 -11.56
CA GLY A 42 7.02 15.15 -10.53
C GLY A 42 8.33 14.56 -11.06
N MET A 43 8.25 13.54 -11.94
CA MET A 43 9.42 13.03 -12.65
C MET A 43 10.08 14.08 -13.56
N SER A 44 9.31 15.00 -14.11
CA SER A 44 9.82 16.08 -14.97
C SER A 44 10.52 17.17 -14.16
N VAL A 45 9.99 17.54 -12.99
CA VAL A 45 10.64 18.43 -12.02
C VAL A 45 11.99 17.84 -11.56
N LEU A 46 12.00 16.57 -11.14
CA LEU A 46 13.23 15.89 -10.73
C LEU A 46 14.27 15.81 -11.86
N LYS A 47 13.85 15.69 -13.12
CA LYS A 47 14.76 15.73 -14.29
C LYS A 47 15.26 17.14 -14.59
N GLY A 48 14.40 18.15 -14.54
CA GLY A 48 14.77 19.56 -14.75
C GLY A 48 15.78 20.09 -13.73
N LEU A 49 15.72 19.58 -12.50
CA LEU A 49 16.69 19.88 -11.43
C LEU A 49 17.95 18.98 -11.47
N GLY A 50 18.04 18.01 -12.38
CA GLY A 50 19.14 17.03 -12.44
C GLY A 50 19.13 15.98 -11.32
N LEU A 51 18.13 15.99 -10.45
CA LEU A 51 18.05 15.19 -9.22
C LEU A 51 17.51 13.76 -9.42
N PHE A 52 16.86 13.48 -10.55
CA PHE A 52 16.14 12.22 -10.79
C PHE A 52 16.97 10.96 -10.52
N SER A 53 18.22 10.90 -10.99
CA SER A 53 19.11 9.75 -10.79
C SER A 53 19.56 9.58 -9.34
N THR A 54 19.76 10.69 -8.62
CA THR A 54 20.08 10.69 -7.18
C THR A 54 18.89 10.18 -6.38
N VAL A 55 17.71 10.73 -6.63
CA VAL A 55 16.46 10.32 -5.95
C VAL A 55 16.09 8.86 -6.25
N ALA A 56 16.41 8.36 -7.45
CA ALA A 56 16.20 6.95 -7.80
C ALA A 56 17.14 5.97 -7.09
N ARG A 57 18.32 6.43 -6.61
CA ARG A 57 19.30 5.61 -5.90
C ARG A 57 19.19 5.75 -4.38
N ASP A 58 19.08 6.98 -3.90
CA ASP A 58 19.25 7.36 -2.49
C ASP A 58 17.92 7.76 -1.81
N GLY A 59 16.83 7.93 -2.59
CA GLY A 59 15.56 8.47 -2.14
C GLY A 59 15.49 10.01 -2.19
N LEU A 60 14.32 10.56 -1.86
CA LEU A 60 14.04 11.99 -1.82
C LEU A 60 14.05 12.49 -0.37
N PRO A 61 15.04 13.30 0.06
CA PRO A 61 15.00 13.93 1.37
C PRO A 61 13.75 14.81 1.52
N ILE A 62 13.06 14.70 2.65
CA ILE A 62 11.82 15.46 2.90
C ILE A 62 12.10 16.97 2.89
N SER A 63 13.27 17.38 3.41
CA SER A 63 13.77 18.76 3.33
C SER A 63 13.92 19.26 1.88
N LEU A 64 14.40 18.42 0.97
CA LEU A 64 14.54 18.74 -0.46
C LEU A 64 13.19 18.84 -1.17
N ALA A 65 12.22 18.00 -0.79
CA ALA A 65 10.84 18.11 -1.27
C ALA A 65 10.21 19.44 -0.83
N VAL A 66 10.35 19.81 0.46
CA VAL A 66 9.85 21.09 0.99
C VAL A 66 10.53 22.29 0.31
N SER A 67 11.84 22.21 0.04
CA SER A 67 12.55 23.23 -0.75
C SER A 67 12.07 23.33 -2.22
N ALA A 68 11.44 22.30 -2.76
CA ALA A 68 10.77 22.31 -4.07
C ALA A 68 9.29 22.74 -4.00
N GLY A 69 8.82 23.25 -2.84
CA GLY A 69 7.45 23.74 -2.64
C GLY A 69 6.43 22.66 -2.27
N VAL A 70 6.86 21.43 -1.98
CA VAL A 70 5.98 20.34 -1.53
C VAL A 70 5.59 20.55 -0.07
N THR A 71 4.32 20.39 0.28
CA THR A 71 3.83 20.55 1.67
C THR A 71 3.04 19.31 2.14
N PRO A 72 3.18 18.86 3.40
CA PRO A 72 2.35 17.77 3.93
C PRO A 72 0.86 18.15 3.97
N ARG A 73 -0.04 17.23 3.62
CA ARG A 73 -1.48 17.41 3.86
C ARG A 73 -1.79 17.36 5.36
N ALA A 74 -2.84 18.07 5.78
CA ALA A 74 -3.32 18.03 7.16
C ALA A 74 -3.61 16.58 7.61
N GLY A 75 -3.06 16.19 8.77
CA GLY A 75 -3.15 14.81 9.29
C GLY A 75 -2.01 13.88 8.85
N THR A 76 -1.12 14.31 7.96
CA THR A 76 0.08 13.55 7.60
C THR A 76 1.10 13.58 8.74
N ASP A 77 1.33 12.44 9.38
CA ASP A 77 2.43 12.27 10.34
C ASP A 77 3.76 12.12 9.59
N VAL A 78 4.42 13.25 9.34
CA VAL A 78 5.73 13.30 8.67
C VAL A 78 6.82 12.59 9.51
N ALA A 79 6.66 12.48 10.83
CA ALA A 79 7.68 11.95 11.72
C ALA A 79 7.77 10.41 11.72
N SER A 80 6.76 9.71 11.21
CA SER A 80 6.81 8.26 10.97
C SER A 80 7.18 7.86 9.54
N LEU A 81 7.40 8.83 8.65
CA LEU A 81 7.86 8.57 7.28
C LEU A 81 9.38 8.34 7.23
N PRO A 82 9.87 7.48 6.30
CA PRO A 82 11.31 7.34 6.07
C PRO A 82 11.86 8.61 5.41
N ASP A 83 12.98 9.12 5.92
CA ASP A 83 13.77 10.20 5.31
C ASP A 83 15.20 9.68 5.04
N PRO A 84 15.66 9.60 3.78
CA PRO A 84 14.97 9.95 2.54
C PRO A 84 13.78 9.04 2.21
N LEU A 85 12.74 9.61 1.58
CA LEU A 85 11.59 8.88 1.05
C LEU A 85 12.04 7.99 -0.13
N PRO A 86 11.88 6.65 -0.08
CA PRO A 86 12.23 5.78 -1.21
C PRO A 86 11.45 6.15 -2.47
N LEU A 87 12.06 6.03 -3.65
CA LEU A 87 11.39 6.37 -4.93
C LEU A 87 10.07 5.61 -5.11
N SER A 88 9.95 4.38 -4.61
CA SER A 88 8.71 3.60 -4.62
C SER A 88 7.56 4.29 -3.84
N VAL A 89 7.87 4.91 -2.70
CA VAL A 89 6.94 5.69 -1.87
C VAL A 89 6.57 6.99 -2.59
N VAL A 90 7.57 7.75 -3.07
CA VAL A 90 7.35 9.01 -3.80
C VAL A 90 6.46 8.79 -5.04
N LEU A 91 6.72 7.72 -5.81
CA LEU A 91 5.91 7.36 -6.98
C LEU A 91 4.52 6.82 -6.60
N ALA A 92 4.35 6.20 -5.42
CA ALA A 92 3.03 5.82 -4.91
C ALA A 92 2.20 7.05 -4.52
N ASP A 93 2.80 8.00 -3.80
CA ASP A 93 2.12 9.21 -3.32
C ASP A 93 1.64 10.10 -4.47
N HIS A 94 2.48 10.32 -5.49
CA HIS A 94 2.07 11.01 -6.72
C HIS A 94 0.91 10.33 -7.46
N ARG A 95 0.79 8.99 -7.36
CA ARG A 95 -0.34 8.25 -7.98
C ARG A 95 -1.62 8.34 -7.16
N ALA A 96 -1.55 8.76 -5.90
CA ALA A 96 -2.71 8.92 -5.04
C ALA A 96 -3.51 10.21 -5.34
N GLY A 97 -2.91 11.18 -6.03
CA GLY A 97 -3.57 12.44 -6.44
C GLY A 97 -4.11 13.20 -5.23
N ASP A 98 -5.42 13.40 -5.15
CA ASP A 98 -6.08 14.00 -3.99
C ASP A 98 -5.91 13.22 -2.66
N GLN A 99 -5.51 11.95 -2.73
CA GLN A 99 -5.26 11.08 -1.57
C GLN A 99 -3.77 10.99 -1.20
N SER A 100 -2.93 11.87 -1.77
CA SER A 100 -1.51 11.97 -1.44
C SER A 100 -1.27 12.44 0.01
N LEU A 101 -0.19 11.97 0.62
CA LEU A 101 0.34 12.51 1.88
C LEU A 101 0.89 13.93 1.68
N PHE A 102 1.37 14.25 0.48
CA PHE A 102 1.94 15.56 0.16
C PHE A 102 1.15 16.31 -0.94
N ILE A 103 0.95 17.61 -0.75
CA ILE A 103 0.54 18.54 -1.81
C ILE A 103 1.77 18.84 -2.66
N TYR A 104 1.72 18.47 -3.93
CA TYR A 104 2.75 18.73 -4.92
C TYR A 104 2.33 19.93 -5.79
N PRO A 105 3.13 21.01 -5.91
CA PRO A 105 2.73 22.23 -6.63
C PRO A 105 2.75 22.11 -8.17
N TRP A 106 2.95 20.90 -8.68
CA TRP A 106 2.88 20.50 -10.09
C TRP A 106 1.74 19.50 -10.35
N CYS A 107 0.84 19.36 -9.38
CA CYS A 107 -0.41 18.60 -9.41
C CYS A 107 -1.55 19.51 -8.90
#